data_AF-A0A7J3XH25-F1
#
_entry.id   AF-A0A7J3XH25-F1
#
_cell.length_a   1.000
_cell.length_b   1.000
_cell.length_c   1.000
_cell.angle_alpha   90.00
_cell.angle_beta   90.00
_cell.angle_gamma   90.00
#
_symmetry.space_group_name_H-M   'P 1'
#
loop_
_entity.id
_entity.type
_entity.pdbx_description
1 polymer ?
#
loop_
_entity_poly.entity_id
_entity_poly.type
_entity_poly.pdbx_seq_one_letter_code
_entity_poly.pdbx_strand_id
1 'polypeptide(L)'
;MEVPELDCRYCENLDHVYEEFPSPEEPVVVRNYYLCRAGVFEAAFTADELRRYYARCPARAVLTRSRLVDELLSEVDTINVVFSQLLGERRVAVIRVDHHLAAGLATPCTSQFDFFTKIALLYNILDFDRESLRRLLKATKPDPQWKGVTLLKHLLAEYGQYNQPEREAIAFFERVIAVRDKTYPAHRYAPEEVARILREIGLRYPVSSTRDWQENWDAVLRRFTESLRSVRKALTSLAKATAG
;
A
#
# COMPACT_ATOMS: atom_id res chain seq x y z
N MET A 1 22.05 -7.15 -16.44
CA MET A 1 21.53 -7.69 -15.17
C MET A 1 21.88 -6.68 -14.10
N GLU A 2 20.89 -5.96 -13.58
CA GLU A 2 21.09 -5.07 -12.44
C GLU A 2 21.37 -5.92 -11.19
N VAL A 3 22.40 -5.53 -10.42
CA VAL A 3 22.68 -6.16 -9.14
C VAL A 3 21.60 -5.66 -8.17
N PRO A 4 20.79 -6.54 -7.55
CA PRO A 4 19.73 -6.12 -6.65
C PRO A 4 20.32 -5.26 -5.53
N GLU A 5 19.73 -4.09 -5.27
CA GLU A 5 20.20 -3.19 -4.22
C GLU A 5 20.10 -3.89 -2.86
N LEU A 6 21.23 -3.99 -2.17
CA LEU A 6 21.38 -4.73 -0.93
C LEU A 6 21.08 -3.81 0.24
N ASP A 7 19.89 -3.94 0.83
CA ASP A 7 19.46 -3.02 1.89
C ASP A 7 18.90 -3.76 3.12
N CYS A 8 19.60 -3.59 4.26
CA CYS A 8 19.25 -4.19 5.54
C CYS A 8 17.96 -3.64 6.14
N ARG A 9 17.53 -2.43 5.72
CA ARG A 9 16.30 -1.77 6.21
C ARG A 9 15.05 -2.63 6.01
N TYR A 10 15.17 -3.63 5.15
CA TYR A 10 14.11 -4.57 4.84
C TYR A 10 14.20 -5.93 5.55
N CYS A 11 15.21 -6.13 6.40
CA CYS A 11 15.38 -7.33 7.20
C CYS A 11 14.44 -7.34 8.40
N GLU A 12 13.83 -8.48 8.72
CA GLU A 12 12.98 -8.67 9.91
C GLU A 12 13.74 -8.60 11.24
N ASN A 13 15.06 -8.82 11.18
CA ASN A 13 15.97 -8.76 12.32
C ASN A 13 16.51 -7.34 12.54
N LEU A 14 16.15 -6.37 11.71
CA LEU A 14 16.57 -4.98 11.90
C LEU A 14 15.53 -4.23 12.73
N ASP A 15 15.98 -3.62 13.83
CA ASP A 15 15.20 -2.65 14.58
C ASP A 15 15.76 -1.24 14.34
N HIS A 16 14.89 -0.28 14.05
CA HIS A 16 15.24 1.13 14.00
C HIS A 16 14.83 1.79 15.32
N VAL A 17 15.82 2.31 16.04
CA VAL A 17 15.66 3.00 17.31
C VAL A 17 15.64 4.49 17.04
N TYR A 18 14.50 5.09 17.36
CA TYR A 18 14.29 6.53 17.35
C TYR A 18 13.77 6.96 18.73
N GLU A 19 14.61 7.63 19.50
CA GLU A 19 14.25 8.13 20.84
C GLU A 19 14.55 9.63 20.90
N GLU A 20 13.55 10.41 21.31
CA GLU A 20 13.70 11.83 21.63
C GLU A 20 13.53 11.99 23.14
N PHE A 21 14.57 12.48 23.81
CA PHE A 21 14.52 12.80 25.23
C PHE A 21 14.27 14.30 25.42
N PRO A 22 13.17 14.71 26.09
CA PRO A 22 13.06 16.06 26.59
C PRO A 22 13.75 16.20 27.95
N SER A 23 14.56 17.24 28.07
CA SER A 23 14.80 17.96 29.32
C SER A 23 14.41 19.43 29.07
N PRO A 24 13.66 20.08 29.98
CA PRO A 24 13.37 21.51 29.88
C PRO A 24 14.62 22.41 29.95
N GLU A 25 15.75 21.86 30.38
CA GLU A 25 16.97 22.60 30.74
C GLU A 25 18.22 22.14 29.95
N GLU A 26 18.10 21.09 29.12
CA GLU A 26 19.22 20.51 28.34
C GLU A 26 18.86 20.37 26.85
N PRO A 27 19.87 20.33 25.95
CA PRO A 27 19.64 20.10 24.53
C PRO A 27 18.90 18.77 24.28
N VAL A 28 17.94 18.79 23.35
CA VAL A 28 17.20 17.60 22.90
C VAL A 28 18.18 16.57 22.36
N VAL A 29 18.30 15.43 23.05
CA VAL A 29 19.07 14.29 22.56
C VAL A 29 18.16 13.44 21.68
N VAL A 30 18.44 13.45 20.38
CA VAL A 30 17.81 12.54 19.42
C VAL A 30 18.74 11.35 19.23
N ARG A 31 18.30 10.16 19.64
CA ARG A 31 18.97 8.90 19.29
C ARG A 31 18.31 8.34 18.05
N ASN A 32 19.10 8.21 16.98
CA ASN A 32 18.67 7.64 15.71
C ASN A 32 19.72 6.64 15.25
N TYR A 33 19.43 5.34 15.44
CA TYR A 33 20.33 4.26 15.06
C TYR A 33 19.57 2.96 14.82
N TYR A 34 20.25 1.95 14.29
CA TYR A 34 19.69 0.66 13.95
C TYR A 34 20.39 -0.45 14.73
N LEU A 35 19.63 -1.47 15.14
CA LEU A 35 20.12 -2.66 15.85
C LEU A 35 19.82 -3.91 15.02
N CYS A 36 20.67 -4.94 15.12
CA CYS A 36 20.40 -6.24 14.49
C CYS A 36 20.15 -7.33 15.55
N ARG A 37 18.90 -7.82 15.64
CA ARG A 37 18.50 -8.94 16.52
C ARG A 37 19.18 -10.26 16.18
N ALA A 38 19.64 -10.42 14.94
CA ALA A 38 20.40 -11.59 14.51
C ALA A 38 21.90 -11.51 14.91
N GLY A 39 22.32 -10.46 15.62
CA GLY A 39 23.69 -10.32 16.12
C GLY A 39 24.74 -10.04 15.03
N VAL A 40 24.32 -9.58 13.85
CA VAL A 40 25.24 -9.28 12.74
C VAL A 40 26.06 -8.02 13.00
N PHE A 41 25.47 -7.07 13.74
CA PHE A 41 26.12 -5.88 14.25
C PHE A 41 25.37 -5.38 15.48
N GLU A 42 26.08 -4.68 16.37
CA GLU A 42 25.48 -4.11 17.58
C GLU A 42 24.67 -2.88 17.25
N ALA A 43 25.26 -1.87 16.58
CA ALA A 43 24.55 -0.68 16.13
C ALA A 43 25.06 -0.17 14.78
N ALA A 44 24.17 0.42 13.99
CA ALA A 44 24.51 1.22 12.81
C ALA A 44 23.86 2.60 12.94
N PHE A 45 24.57 3.67 12.65
CA PHE A 45 24.07 5.04 12.76
C PHE A 45 23.73 5.63 11.40
N THR A 46 24.16 4.97 10.31
CA THR A 46 23.95 5.44 8.93
C THR A 46 23.46 4.34 8.00
N ALA A 47 22.82 4.72 6.90
CA ALA A 47 22.39 3.79 5.85
C ALA A 47 23.59 3.08 5.18
N ASP A 48 24.75 3.73 5.08
CA ASP A 48 25.95 3.13 4.49
C ASP A 48 26.61 2.11 5.42
N GLU A 49 26.54 2.29 6.73
CA GLU A 49 26.91 1.24 7.69
C GLU A 49 25.99 0.03 7.56
N LEU A 50 24.67 0.24 7.48
CA LEU A 50 23.71 -0.84 7.24
C LEU A 50 24.01 -1.65 5.98
N ARG A 51 24.30 -0.97 4.86
CA ARG A 51 24.68 -1.62 3.59
C ARG A 51 25.94 -2.46 3.76
N ARG A 52 26.97 -1.93 4.44
CA ARG A 52 28.23 -2.64 4.71
C ARG A 52 28.03 -3.87 5.59
N TYR A 53 27.22 -3.76 6.64
CA TYR A 53 26.90 -4.90 7.51
C TYR A 53 26.08 -5.96 6.76
N TYR A 54 25.09 -5.54 5.99
CA TYR A 54 24.24 -6.46 5.23
C TYR A 54 24.97 -7.16 4.08
N ALA A 55 26.01 -6.54 3.50
CA ALA A 55 26.93 -7.19 2.56
C ALA A 55 27.57 -8.47 3.12
N ARG A 56 27.73 -8.56 4.44
CA ARG A 56 28.40 -9.67 5.14
C ARG A 56 27.43 -10.52 5.97
N CYS A 57 26.12 -10.25 5.88
CA CYS A 57 25.12 -10.92 6.71
C CYS A 57 24.85 -12.35 6.20
N PRO A 58 25.07 -13.39 7.03
CA PRO A 58 24.76 -14.78 6.65
C PRO A 58 23.26 -15.06 6.62
N ALA A 59 22.47 -14.31 7.39
CA ALA A 59 21.01 -14.34 7.40
C ALA A 59 20.41 -13.36 6.37
N ARG A 60 21.11 -13.10 5.26
CA ARG A 60 20.62 -12.26 4.17
C ARG A 60 19.38 -12.90 3.57
N ALA A 61 18.22 -12.51 4.08
CA ALA A 61 16.96 -12.78 3.43
C ALA A 61 16.86 -11.89 2.19
N VAL A 62 16.71 -12.49 1.02
CA VAL A 62 16.32 -11.78 -0.21
C VAL A 62 14.90 -11.26 0.03
N LEU A 63 14.86 -10.03 0.54
CA LEU A 63 13.77 -9.06 0.51
C LEU A 63 12.37 -9.61 0.10
N THR A 64 11.54 -9.87 1.12
CA THR A 64 10.13 -10.24 0.97
C THR A 64 9.22 -9.02 0.69
N ARG A 65 9.69 -7.78 0.94
CA ARG A 65 8.87 -6.56 0.82
C ARG A 65 8.85 -5.95 -0.58
N SER A 66 10.01 -5.90 -1.25
CA SER A 66 10.05 -5.54 -2.68
C SER A 66 9.16 -6.47 -3.47
N ARG A 67 9.18 -7.76 -3.13
CA ARG A 67 8.28 -8.76 -3.72
C ARG A 67 6.80 -8.43 -3.51
N LEU A 68 6.35 -7.97 -2.34
CA LEU A 68 4.95 -7.58 -2.14
C LEU A 68 4.55 -6.37 -3.00
N VAL A 69 5.46 -5.41 -3.15
CA VAL A 69 5.24 -4.26 -4.04
C VAL A 69 5.27 -4.70 -5.51
N ASP A 70 6.20 -5.57 -5.92
CA ASP A 70 6.26 -6.12 -7.28
C ASP A 70 4.98 -6.90 -7.61
N GLU A 71 4.48 -7.71 -6.66
CA GLU A 71 3.19 -8.40 -6.79
C GLU A 71 2.03 -7.42 -6.93
N LEU A 72 2.01 -6.34 -6.14
CA LEU A 72 1.02 -5.26 -6.26
C LEU A 72 1.05 -4.61 -7.65
N LEU A 73 2.24 -4.23 -8.12
CA LEU A 73 2.45 -3.59 -9.43
C LEU A 73 2.04 -4.53 -10.57
N SER A 74 2.34 -5.83 -10.46
CA SER A 74 1.90 -6.83 -11.43
C SER A 74 0.37 -6.94 -11.50
N GLU A 75 -0.35 -6.84 -10.37
CA GLU A 75 -1.81 -6.83 -10.39
C GLU A 75 -2.35 -5.54 -11.04
N VAL A 76 -1.72 -4.38 -10.77
CA VAL A 76 -2.06 -3.09 -11.43
C VAL A 76 -1.89 -3.18 -12.95
N ASP A 77 -0.75 -3.68 -13.43
CA ASP A 77 -0.49 -3.84 -14.86
C ASP A 77 -1.51 -4.78 -15.50
N THR A 78 -1.85 -5.87 -14.83
CA THR A 78 -2.85 -6.81 -15.35
C THR A 78 -4.24 -6.19 -15.40
N ILE A 79 -4.62 -5.38 -14.41
CA ILE A 79 -5.88 -4.60 -14.44
C ILE A 79 -5.89 -3.65 -15.65
N ASN A 80 -4.81 -2.90 -15.89
CA ASN A 80 -4.69 -2.01 -17.05
C ASN A 80 -4.84 -2.76 -18.39
N VAL A 81 -4.26 -3.96 -18.50
CA VAL A 81 -4.44 -4.83 -19.67
C VAL A 81 -5.91 -5.26 -19.84
N VAL A 82 -6.56 -5.69 -18.77
CA VAL A 82 -7.98 -6.10 -18.81
C VAL A 82 -8.89 -4.94 -19.20
N PHE A 83 -8.63 -3.73 -18.69
CA PHE A 83 -9.37 -2.53 -19.10
C PHE A 83 -9.16 -2.18 -20.58
N SER A 84 -7.92 -2.34 -21.07
CA SER A 84 -7.61 -2.13 -22.50
C SER A 84 -8.44 -3.08 -23.38
N GLN A 85 -8.61 -4.34 -22.96
CA GLN A 85 -9.46 -5.31 -23.64
C GLN A 85 -10.94 -4.91 -23.59
N LEU A 86 -11.45 -4.55 -22.41
CA LEU A 86 -12.85 -4.13 -22.22
C LEU A 86 -13.23 -2.90 -23.06
N LEU A 87 -12.29 -1.97 -23.23
CA LEU A 87 -12.49 -0.74 -23.98
C LEU A 87 -12.18 -0.88 -25.48
N GLY A 88 -11.62 -2.01 -25.92
CA GLY A 88 -11.20 -2.20 -27.31
C GLY A 88 -10.02 -1.31 -27.73
N GLU A 89 -9.18 -0.90 -26.77
CA GLU A 89 -8.07 0.03 -26.98
C GLU A 89 -6.71 -0.65 -26.79
N ARG A 90 -5.67 -0.15 -27.48
CA ARG A 90 -4.32 -0.75 -27.39
C ARG A 90 -3.65 -0.60 -26.03
N ARG A 91 -3.86 0.53 -25.35
CA ARG A 91 -3.20 0.83 -24.07
C ARG A 91 -4.02 1.84 -23.26
N VAL A 92 -4.67 1.34 -22.22
CA VAL A 92 -5.40 2.15 -21.23
C VAL A 92 -4.68 2.04 -19.89
N ALA A 93 -4.29 3.18 -19.33
CA ALA A 93 -3.71 3.27 -17.99
C ALA A 93 -4.79 3.76 -17.02
N VAL A 94 -5.68 2.84 -16.61
CA VAL A 94 -6.76 3.14 -15.66
C VAL A 94 -6.21 3.37 -14.24
N ILE A 95 -5.12 2.70 -13.88
CA ILE A 95 -4.34 2.96 -12.67
C ILE A 95 -2.96 3.43 -13.12
N ARG A 96 -2.49 4.55 -12.57
CA ARG A 96 -1.15 5.08 -12.83
C ARG A 96 -0.28 4.91 -11.60
N VAL A 97 0.86 4.25 -11.79
CA VAL A 97 1.88 4.09 -10.75
C VAL A 97 3.20 4.58 -11.33
N ASP A 98 3.79 5.58 -10.69
CA ASP A 98 5.14 6.06 -11.03
C ASP A 98 6.20 5.44 -10.11
N HIS A 99 7.47 5.70 -10.45
CA HIS A 99 8.60 5.19 -9.68
C HIS A 99 8.65 5.72 -8.24
N HIS A 100 8.16 6.94 -8.00
CA HIS A 100 8.14 7.52 -6.65
C HIS A 100 7.11 6.84 -5.76
N LEU A 101 5.93 6.52 -6.29
CA LEU A 101 4.90 5.75 -5.62
C LEU A 101 5.43 4.35 -5.29
N ALA A 102 5.98 3.64 -6.28
CA ALA A 102 6.54 2.31 -6.08
C ALA A 102 7.65 2.29 -5.01
N ALA A 103 8.63 3.19 -5.11
CA ALA A 103 9.70 3.32 -4.13
C ALA A 103 9.15 3.67 -2.74
N GLY A 104 8.20 4.60 -2.67
CA GLY A 104 7.55 5.03 -1.43
C GLY A 104 6.75 3.93 -0.75
N LEU A 105 6.15 3.00 -1.48
CA LEU A 105 5.51 1.81 -0.92
C LEU A 105 6.54 0.80 -0.39
N ALA A 106 7.67 0.66 -1.09
CA ALA A 106 8.71 -0.31 -0.77
C ALA A 106 9.48 0.03 0.51
N THR A 107 9.61 1.31 0.88
CA THR A 107 10.39 1.72 2.08
C THR A 107 9.83 1.10 3.38
N PRO A 108 10.63 0.97 4.45
CA PRO A 108 10.12 0.53 5.75
C PRO A 108 9.08 1.50 6.32
N CYS A 109 8.22 1.01 7.19
CA CYS A 109 7.22 1.78 7.91
C CYS A 109 7.61 1.85 9.39
N THR A 110 8.34 2.90 9.77
CA THR A 110 8.97 3.00 11.10
C THR A 110 8.17 3.83 12.09
N SER A 111 7.22 4.62 11.62
CA SER A 111 6.45 5.55 12.44
C SER A 111 4.99 5.64 11.99
N GLN A 112 4.19 6.33 12.80
CA GLN A 112 2.82 6.70 12.45
C GLN A 112 2.77 7.54 11.17
N PHE A 113 3.71 8.48 11.04
CA PHE A 113 3.80 9.37 9.90
C PHE A 113 4.09 8.59 8.61
N ASP A 114 5.02 7.64 8.66
CA ASP A 114 5.32 6.77 7.52
C ASP A 114 4.08 5.96 7.12
N PHE A 115 3.38 5.38 8.11
CA PHE A 115 2.19 4.59 7.88
C PHE A 115 1.11 5.39 7.15
N PHE A 116 0.79 6.60 7.63
CA PHE A 116 -0.22 7.44 6.98
C PHE A 116 0.23 8.00 5.64
N THR A 117 1.52 8.31 5.47
CA THR A 117 2.07 8.68 4.16
C THR A 117 1.90 7.55 3.16
N LYS A 118 2.17 6.30 3.55
CA LYS A 118 1.98 5.12 2.70
C LYS A 118 0.52 4.82 2.40
N ILE A 119 -0.39 5.02 3.35
CA ILE A 119 -1.84 4.97 3.09
C ILE A 119 -2.25 6.01 2.04
N ALA A 120 -1.69 7.22 2.09
CA ALA A 120 -1.92 8.24 1.06
C ALA A 120 -1.33 7.84 -0.31
N LEU A 121 -0.21 7.12 -0.36
CA LEU A 121 0.32 6.56 -1.61
C LEU A 121 -0.61 5.47 -2.18
N LEU A 122 -1.14 4.57 -1.34
CA LEU A 122 -2.12 3.57 -1.78
C LEU A 122 -3.41 4.20 -2.32
N TYR A 123 -3.84 5.33 -1.75
CA TYR A 123 -4.99 6.07 -2.27
C TYR A 123 -4.81 6.47 -3.74
N ASN A 124 -3.60 6.81 -4.18
CA ASN A 124 -3.33 7.16 -5.58
C ASN A 124 -3.56 5.97 -6.53
N ILE A 125 -3.38 4.73 -6.06
CA ILE A 125 -3.72 3.52 -6.82
C ILE A 125 -5.24 3.36 -6.94
N LEU A 126 -5.99 3.84 -5.94
CA LEU A 126 -7.46 3.80 -5.91
C LEU A 126 -8.13 4.97 -6.65
N ASP A 127 -7.38 5.96 -7.13
CA ASP A 127 -7.92 7.03 -7.99
C ASP A 127 -7.91 6.58 -9.46
N PHE A 128 -8.69 5.52 -9.73
CA PHE A 128 -8.90 4.99 -11.08
C PHE A 128 -9.34 6.10 -12.06
N ASP A 129 -8.91 5.99 -13.31
CA ASP A 129 -9.35 6.86 -14.40
C ASP A 129 -10.88 6.78 -14.56
N ARG A 130 -11.54 7.87 -14.16
CA ARG A 130 -13.01 7.92 -14.04
C ARG A 130 -13.68 7.85 -15.40
N GLU A 131 -13.04 8.39 -16.43
CA GLU A 131 -13.58 8.37 -17.79
C GLU A 131 -13.60 6.95 -18.35
N SER A 132 -12.49 6.22 -18.21
CA SER A 132 -12.41 4.80 -18.59
C SER A 132 -13.47 3.96 -17.89
N LEU A 133 -13.68 4.17 -16.58
CA LEU A 133 -14.73 3.47 -15.83
C LEU A 133 -16.14 3.84 -16.30
N ARG A 134 -16.42 5.13 -16.52
CA ARG A 134 -17.74 5.60 -16.98
C ARG A 134 -18.14 5.05 -18.33
N ARG A 135 -17.18 4.92 -19.25
CA ARG A 135 -17.41 4.34 -20.58
C ARG A 135 -17.82 2.86 -20.54
N LEU A 136 -17.50 2.15 -19.47
CA LEU A 136 -17.88 0.74 -19.28
C LEU A 136 -19.22 0.56 -18.54
N LEU A 137 -19.79 1.62 -17.96
CA LEU A 137 -21.09 1.54 -17.30
C LEU A 137 -22.21 1.51 -18.35
N LYS A 138 -23.22 0.66 -18.10
CA LYS A 138 -24.46 0.60 -18.88
C LYS A 138 -25.41 1.73 -18.51
N ALA A 139 -25.31 2.26 -17.29
CA ALA A 139 -26.13 3.39 -16.85
C ALA A 139 -25.99 4.57 -17.81
N THR A 140 -27.14 5.07 -18.29
CA THR A 140 -27.18 6.16 -19.29
C THR A 140 -26.59 7.47 -18.78
N LYS A 141 -26.55 7.66 -17.44
CA LYS A 141 -25.97 8.83 -16.77
C LYS A 141 -25.39 8.45 -15.39
N PRO A 142 -24.12 8.03 -15.30
CA PRO A 142 -23.46 7.86 -14.00
C PRO A 142 -23.35 9.20 -13.27
N ASP A 143 -23.46 9.18 -11.94
CA ASP A 143 -23.35 10.39 -11.13
C ASP A 143 -21.94 11.03 -11.31
N PRO A 144 -21.86 12.32 -11.69
CA PRO A 144 -20.59 12.99 -11.90
C PRO A 144 -19.71 13.07 -10.64
N GLN A 145 -20.27 12.91 -9.44
CA GLN A 145 -19.56 12.94 -8.16
C GLN A 145 -18.93 11.59 -7.79
N TRP A 146 -19.30 10.50 -8.46
CA TRP A 146 -18.72 9.19 -8.17
C TRP A 146 -17.23 9.15 -8.52
N LYS A 147 -16.43 8.69 -7.55
CA LYS A 147 -14.97 8.48 -7.69
C LYS A 147 -14.65 7.05 -8.13
N GLY A 148 -13.37 6.76 -8.37
CA GLY A 148 -12.88 5.50 -8.94
C GLY A 148 -13.45 4.23 -8.28
N VAL A 149 -13.28 4.06 -6.96
CA VAL A 149 -13.79 2.88 -6.24
C VAL A 149 -15.32 2.75 -6.31
N THR A 150 -16.06 3.86 -6.23
CA THR A 150 -17.53 3.86 -6.38
C THR A 150 -17.95 3.45 -7.79
N LEU A 151 -17.32 4.02 -8.82
CA LEU A 151 -17.57 3.66 -10.22
C LEU A 151 -17.26 2.17 -10.47
N LEU A 152 -16.14 1.67 -9.93
CA LEU A 152 -15.77 0.26 -10.02
C LEU A 152 -16.82 -0.65 -9.36
N LYS A 153 -17.31 -0.29 -8.18
CA LYS A 153 -18.40 -1.01 -7.49
C LYS A 153 -19.66 -1.10 -8.35
N HIS A 154 -20.08 0.02 -8.94
CA HIS A 154 -21.24 0.04 -9.84
C HIS A 154 -21.00 -0.80 -11.10
N LEU A 155 -19.81 -0.72 -11.69
CA LEU A 155 -19.43 -1.53 -12.84
C LEU A 155 -19.53 -3.02 -12.52
N LEU A 156 -18.95 -3.47 -11.42
CA LEU A 156 -19.03 -4.89 -11.03
C LEU A 156 -20.49 -5.31 -10.76
N ALA A 157 -21.32 -4.43 -10.19
CA ALA A 157 -22.71 -4.73 -9.89
C ALA A 157 -23.57 -4.88 -11.17
N GLU A 158 -23.44 -3.98 -12.15
CA GLU A 158 -24.21 -4.00 -13.41
C GLU A 158 -23.95 -5.24 -14.28
N TYR A 159 -22.84 -5.93 -14.02
CA TYR A 159 -22.44 -7.14 -14.73
C TYR A 159 -22.47 -8.40 -13.83
N GLY A 160 -23.09 -8.31 -12.64
CA GLY A 160 -23.26 -9.45 -11.75
C GLY A 160 -21.95 -10.03 -11.19
N GLN A 161 -20.87 -9.24 -11.19
CA GLN A 161 -19.56 -9.61 -10.66
C GLN A 161 -19.33 -9.10 -9.23
N TYR A 162 -20.28 -8.40 -8.62
CA TYR A 162 -20.17 -7.86 -7.26
C TYR A 162 -20.57 -8.89 -6.18
N ASN A 163 -19.81 -9.99 -6.15
CA ASN A 163 -19.97 -11.12 -5.23
C ASN A 163 -19.20 -10.90 -3.92
N GLN A 164 -19.21 -11.89 -3.02
CA GLN A 164 -18.63 -11.74 -1.67
C GLN A 164 -17.14 -11.30 -1.67
N PRO A 165 -16.23 -11.94 -2.43
CA PRO A 165 -14.82 -11.52 -2.44
C PRO A 165 -14.65 -10.07 -2.92
N GLU A 166 -15.39 -9.66 -3.94
CA GLU A 166 -15.32 -8.31 -4.50
C GLU A 166 -15.95 -7.28 -3.55
N ARG A 167 -17.01 -7.64 -2.82
CA ARG A 167 -17.60 -6.80 -1.77
C ARG A 167 -16.60 -6.53 -0.66
N GLU A 168 -15.88 -7.55 -0.22
CA GLU A 168 -14.86 -7.42 0.82
C GLU A 168 -13.67 -6.59 0.33
N ALA A 169 -13.24 -6.77 -0.92
CA ALA A 169 -12.19 -5.98 -1.55
C ALA A 169 -12.57 -4.49 -1.65
N ILE A 170 -13.76 -4.18 -2.17
CA ILE A 170 -14.26 -2.80 -2.27
C ILE A 170 -14.44 -2.18 -0.88
N ALA A 171 -14.99 -2.92 0.09
CA ALA A 171 -15.12 -2.44 1.45
C ALA A 171 -13.75 -2.13 2.07
N PHE A 172 -12.74 -2.97 1.83
CA PHE A 172 -11.37 -2.69 2.28
C PHE A 172 -10.81 -1.41 1.66
N PHE A 173 -10.97 -1.20 0.35
CA PHE A 173 -10.58 0.05 -0.31
C PHE A 173 -11.29 1.28 0.26
N GLU A 174 -12.60 1.19 0.50
CA GLU A 174 -13.38 2.25 1.15
C GLU A 174 -12.82 2.58 2.55
N ARG A 175 -12.34 1.58 3.31
CA ARG A 175 -11.67 1.82 4.60
C ARG A 175 -10.30 2.47 4.47
N VAL A 176 -9.49 2.08 3.49
CA VAL A 176 -8.19 2.74 3.21
C VAL A 176 -8.41 4.22 2.87
N ILE A 177 -9.41 4.53 2.03
CA ILE A 177 -9.82 5.90 1.72
C ILE A 177 -10.27 6.63 2.99
N ALA A 178 -11.08 5.99 3.84
CA ALA A 178 -11.56 6.59 5.08
C ALA A 178 -10.42 6.90 6.07
N VAL A 179 -9.39 6.05 6.17
CA VAL A 179 -8.19 6.36 6.98
C VAL A 179 -7.51 7.61 6.42
N ARG A 180 -7.22 7.64 5.11
CA ARG A 180 -6.60 8.79 4.44
C ARG A 180 -7.40 10.08 4.65
N ASP A 181 -8.73 10.00 4.58
CA ASP A 181 -9.61 11.15 4.73
C ASP A 181 -9.70 11.69 6.17
N LYS A 182 -9.06 11.00 7.12
CA LYS A 182 -9.05 11.33 8.56
C LYS A 182 -7.65 11.51 9.13
N THR A 183 -6.62 11.55 8.28
CA THR A 183 -5.21 11.68 8.68
C THR A 183 -4.48 12.82 7.98
N TYR A 184 -3.48 13.37 8.67
CA TYR A 184 -2.49 14.26 8.07
C TYR A 184 -1.56 13.45 7.13
N PRO A 185 -1.04 14.02 6.03
CA PRO A 185 -1.16 15.41 5.56
C PRO A 185 -2.44 15.74 4.81
N ALA A 186 -3.27 14.74 4.49
CA ALA A 186 -4.39 14.93 3.59
C ALA A 186 -5.53 15.76 4.20
N HIS A 187 -5.84 15.54 5.48
CA HIS A 187 -6.97 16.17 6.16
C HIS A 187 -6.69 16.42 7.64
N ARG A 188 -7.62 17.11 8.31
CA ARG A 188 -7.60 17.29 9.77
C ARG A 188 -7.62 15.92 10.46
N TYR A 189 -6.62 15.69 11.30
CA TYR A 189 -6.47 14.43 12.01
C TYR A 189 -7.62 14.19 13.00
N ALA A 190 -8.27 13.03 12.90
CA ALA A 190 -9.38 12.58 13.76
C ALA A 190 -9.03 11.24 14.43
N PRO A 191 -8.25 11.24 15.53
CA PRO A 191 -7.58 10.05 16.06
C PRO A 191 -8.52 8.92 16.48
N GLU A 192 -9.68 9.22 17.07
CA GLU A 192 -10.64 8.22 17.54
C GLU A 192 -11.29 7.45 16.37
N GLU A 193 -11.62 8.18 15.29
CA GLU A 193 -12.18 7.57 14.08
C GLU A 193 -11.13 6.72 13.37
N VAL A 194 -9.90 7.21 13.24
CA VAL A 194 -8.78 6.47 12.65
C VAL A 194 -8.54 5.18 13.43
N ALA A 195 -8.45 5.26 14.77
CA ALA A 195 -8.27 4.10 15.62
C ALA A 195 -9.37 3.04 15.42
N ARG A 196 -10.64 3.49 15.31
CA ARG A 196 -11.77 2.59 15.02
C ARG A 196 -11.62 1.92 13.66
N ILE A 197 -11.34 2.69 12.60
CA ILE A 197 -11.22 2.14 11.24
C ILE A 197 -10.06 1.15 11.15
N LEU A 198 -8.91 1.45 11.74
CA LEU A 198 -7.75 0.56 11.75
C LEU A 198 -8.07 -0.79 12.41
N ARG A 199 -8.82 -0.79 13.54
CA ARG A 199 -9.29 -2.02 14.19
C ARG A 199 -10.29 -2.79 13.32
N GLU A 200 -11.22 -2.10 12.65
CA GLU A 200 -12.18 -2.73 11.73
C GLU A 200 -11.51 -3.46 10.56
N ILE A 201 -10.37 -2.95 10.08
CA ILE A 201 -9.56 -3.63 9.05
C ILE A 201 -8.54 -4.63 9.63
N GLY A 202 -8.61 -4.92 10.93
CA GLY A 202 -7.82 -5.98 11.58
C GLY A 202 -6.40 -5.57 11.98
N LEU A 203 -6.11 -4.27 12.07
CA LEU A 203 -4.80 -3.77 12.47
C LEU A 203 -4.73 -3.52 13.97
N ARG A 204 -3.51 -3.61 14.51
CA ARG A 204 -3.22 -3.26 15.91
C ARG A 204 -3.24 -1.75 16.07
N TYR A 205 -4.03 -1.23 17.01
CA TYR A 205 -4.00 0.19 17.38
C TYR A 205 -4.55 0.43 18.80
N PRO A 206 -3.87 1.21 19.67
CA PRO A 206 -2.61 1.90 19.42
C PRO A 206 -1.44 0.92 19.25
N VAL A 207 -0.36 1.39 18.66
CA VAL A 207 0.87 0.61 18.50
C VAL A 207 1.97 1.20 19.38
N SER A 208 2.85 0.33 19.87
CA SER A 208 3.86 0.70 20.87
C SER A 208 5.30 0.59 20.35
N SER A 209 5.50 0.10 19.13
CA SER A 209 6.83 -0.08 18.56
C SER A 209 6.91 0.18 17.05
N THR A 210 8.11 0.50 16.57
CA THR A 210 8.47 0.53 15.14
C THR A 210 8.06 -0.77 14.44
N ARG A 211 8.23 -1.91 15.12
CA ARG A 211 7.89 -3.23 14.60
C ARG A 211 6.38 -3.37 14.37
N ASP A 212 5.55 -2.87 15.28
CA ASP A 212 4.09 -2.92 15.11
C ASP A 212 3.62 -2.08 13.92
N TRP A 213 4.25 -0.92 13.68
CA TRP A 213 3.98 -0.10 12.48
C TRP A 213 4.30 -0.86 11.20
N GLN A 214 5.46 -1.52 11.16
CA GLN A 214 5.86 -2.34 10.02
C GLN A 214 4.93 -3.54 9.82
N GLU A 215 4.56 -4.25 10.88
CA GLU A 215 3.66 -5.41 10.80
C GLU A 215 2.25 -5.00 10.34
N ASN A 216 1.75 -3.85 10.80
CA ASN A 216 0.50 -3.27 10.28
C ASN A 216 0.61 -2.91 8.80
N TRP A 217 1.73 -2.31 8.38
CA TRP A 217 1.96 -1.95 6.97
C TRP A 217 1.99 -3.18 6.07
N ASP A 218 2.72 -4.21 6.47
CA ASP A 218 2.80 -5.47 5.70
C ASP A 218 1.41 -6.12 5.59
N ALA A 219 0.60 -6.06 6.65
CA ALA A 219 -0.78 -6.56 6.65
C ALA A 219 -1.68 -5.76 5.69
N VAL A 220 -1.58 -4.43 5.69
CA VAL A 220 -2.30 -3.56 4.74
C VAL A 220 -1.90 -3.89 3.31
N LEU A 221 -0.60 -3.95 3.02
CA LEU A 221 -0.09 -4.18 1.67
C LEU A 221 -0.55 -5.53 1.12
N ARG A 222 -0.44 -6.60 1.92
CA ARG A 222 -0.94 -7.94 1.52
C ARG A 222 -2.43 -7.93 1.22
N ARG A 223 -3.24 -7.39 2.15
CA ARG A 223 -4.70 -7.33 1.99
C ARG A 223 -5.11 -6.45 0.80
N PHE A 224 -4.36 -5.39 0.53
CA PHE A 224 -4.57 -4.53 -0.63
C PHE A 224 -4.28 -5.27 -1.94
N THR A 225 -3.15 -5.97 -2.03
CA THR A 225 -2.80 -6.80 -3.20
C THR A 225 -3.83 -7.91 -3.44
N GLU A 226 -4.28 -8.59 -2.38
CA GLU A 226 -5.35 -9.60 -2.47
C GLU A 226 -6.68 -9.00 -2.95
N SER A 227 -7.02 -7.80 -2.48
CA SER A 227 -8.22 -7.07 -2.89
C SER A 227 -8.15 -6.69 -4.38
N LEU A 228 -7.01 -6.18 -4.86
CA LEU A 228 -6.80 -5.94 -6.29
C LEU A 228 -6.91 -7.21 -7.12
N ARG A 229 -6.39 -8.34 -6.62
CA ARG A 229 -6.49 -9.63 -7.30
C ARG A 229 -7.93 -10.11 -7.43
N SER A 230 -8.78 -9.90 -6.42
CA SER A 230 -10.22 -10.18 -6.51
C SER A 230 -10.88 -9.31 -7.58
N VAL A 231 -10.65 -7.98 -7.54
CA VAL A 231 -11.16 -7.06 -8.56
C VAL A 231 -10.69 -7.45 -9.97
N ARG A 232 -9.42 -7.77 -10.15
CA ARG A 232 -8.87 -8.23 -11.44
C ARG A 232 -9.58 -9.48 -11.95
N LYS A 233 -9.83 -10.48 -11.08
CA LYS A 233 -10.56 -11.70 -11.45
C LYS A 233 -11.97 -11.37 -11.94
N ALA A 234 -12.69 -10.51 -11.22
CA ALA A 234 -14.02 -10.05 -11.59
C ALA A 234 -14.05 -9.31 -12.94
N LEU A 235 -13.09 -8.40 -13.16
CA LEU A 235 -12.92 -7.70 -14.44
C LEU A 235 -12.54 -8.65 -15.59
N THR A 236 -11.73 -9.68 -15.31
CA THR A 236 -11.37 -10.69 -16.32
C THR A 236 -12.60 -11.51 -16.73
N SER A 237 -13.44 -11.89 -15.77
CA SER A 237 -14.72 -12.58 -16.04
C SER A 237 -15.65 -11.70 -16.88
N LEU A 238 -15.71 -10.41 -16.56
CA LEU A 238 -16.43 -9.42 -17.35
C LEU A 238 -15.92 -9.33 -18.80
N ALA A 239 -14.60 -9.29 -19.00
CA ALA A 239 -13.99 -9.23 -20.34
C ALA A 239 -14.31 -10.48 -21.17
N LYS A 240 -14.30 -11.66 -20.54
CA LYS A 240 -14.70 -12.91 -21.20
C LYS A 240 -16.18 -12.93 -21.60
N ALA A 241 -17.05 -12.40 -20.74
CA ALA A 241 -18.49 -12.35 -21.00
C ALA A 241 -18.89 -11.32 -22.07
N THR A 242 -18.04 -10.33 -22.35
CA THR A 242 -18.28 -9.29 -23.36
C THR A 242 -17.63 -9.59 -24.71
N ALA A 243 -16.68 -10.52 -24.77
CA ALA A 243 -16.01 -10.96 -26.00
C ALA A 243 -16.74 -12.10 -26.74
N GLY A 244 -17.73 -12.74 -26.11
CA GLY A 244 -18.57 -13.79 -26.71
C GLY A 244 -19.95 -13.27 -27.06
#